data_AF-A0AA41TA84-F1
#
_entry.id   AF-A0AA41TA84-F1
#
_cell.length_a   1.000
_cell.length_b   1.000
_cell.length_c   1.000
_cell.angle_alpha   90.00
_cell.angle_beta   90.00
_cell.angle_gamma   90.00
#
_symmetry.space_group_name_H-M   'P 1'
#
loop_
_entity.id
_entity.type
_entity.pdbx_description
1 polymer ?
#
loop_
_entity_poly.entity_id
_entity_poly.type
_entity_poly.pdbx_seq_one_letter_code
_entity_poly.pdbx_strand_id
1 'polypeptide(L)'
;MDTMSLEHQIQSVQRHISFLKKEQMALLRDLHLEILRLQKRCSELTHDLEMREAQSHQQEEASRELESKCRALESQLAARAAANAELRREVAQREALVSALRCSLRAEERRFLEELRRRSHRATVLGTELQKHTEAAAYLSCQLHAARQRLQAPRPGPGAAAEPRPRRRAQRARRLPEAAAKGPSRDWASWDRAAGPLDDVEPMPDPALFLYARRPPRPSARGPRQPLPQEPRDQGGQQPGPCQSPPAASSAPGDPE
;
A
#
# COMPACT_ATOMS: atom_id res chain seq x y z
N MET A 1 -126.85 -23.42 5.36
CA MET A 1 -125.80 -24.41 5.03
C MET A 1 -124.40 -23.78 5.18
N ASP A 2 -124.29 -22.74 6.00
CA ASP A 2 -123.18 -21.77 5.94
C ASP A 2 -122.09 -22.03 6.99
N THR A 3 -122.40 -22.86 8.00
CA THR A 3 -121.48 -23.25 9.06
C THR A 3 -120.34 -24.14 8.55
N MET A 4 -120.66 -25.09 7.65
CA MET A 4 -119.68 -25.99 7.02
C MET A 4 -118.67 -25.25 6.13
N SER A 5 -119.07 -24.13 5.53
CA SER A 5 -118.21 -23.26 4.71
C SER A 5 -117.23 -22.45 5.56
N LEU A 6 -117.71 -21.90 6.69
CA LEU A 6 -116.90 -21.14 7.63
C LEU A 6 -115.84 -22.02 8.31
N GLU A 7 -116.18 -23.26 8.67
CA GLU A 7 -115.24 -24.23 9.25
C GLU A 7 -114.10 -24.59 8.29
N HIS A 8 -114.43 -24.84 7.01
CA HIS A 8 -113.41 -25.08 5.98
C HIS A 8 -112.50 -23.85 5.77
N GLN A 9 -113.06 -22.65 5.84
CA GLN A 9 -112.29 -21.41 5.72
C GLN A 9 -111.35 -21.20 6.92
N ILE A 10 -111.81 -21.48 8.15
CA ILE A 10 -110.99 -21.45 9.36
C ILE A 10 -109.85 -22.48 9.27
N GLN A 11 -110.14 -23.72 8.84
CA GLN A 11 -109.13 -24.76 8.67
C GLN A 11 -108.09 -24.39 7.60
N SER A 12 -108.52 -23.79 6.50
CA SER A 12 -107.61 -23.31 5.43
C SER A 12 -106.67 -22.23 5.95
N VAL A 13 -107.20 -21.21 6.63
CA VAL A 13 -106.41 -20.14 7.23
C VAL A 13 -105.45 -20.68 8.29
N GLN A 14 -105.87 -21.63 9.13
CA GLN A 14 -104.98 -22.26 10.11
C GLN A 14 -103.81 -23.00 9.44
N ARG A 15 -104.06 -23.74 8.35
CA ARG A 15 -102.98 -24.38 7.58
C ARG A 15 -102.04 -23.33 6.99
N HIS A 16 -102.57 -22.24 6.45
CA HIS A 16 -101.77 -21.17 5.87
C HIS A 16 -100.90 -20.46 6.93
N ILE A 17 -101.46 -20.16 8.10
CA ILE A 17 -100.72 -19.63 9.24
C ILE A 17 -99.62 -20.61 9.67
N SER A 18 -99.91 -21.92 9.72
CA SER A 18 -98.91 -22.92 10.08
C SER A 18 -97.77 -23.01 9.06
N PHE A 19 -98.08 -22.80 7.77
CA PHE A 19 -97.11 -22.75 6.69
C PHE A 19 -96.21 -21.51 6.80
N LEU A 20 -96.81 -20.32 6.91
CA LEU A 20 -96.04 -19.08 7.10
C LEU A 20 -95.14 -19.16 8.34
N LYS A 21 -95.63 -19.72 9.45
CA LYS A 21 -94.81 -19.91 10.65
C LYS A 21 -93.62 -20.83 10.41
N LYS A 22 -93.77 -21.90 9.61
CA LYS A 22 -92.67 -22.79 9.25
C LYS A 22 -91.64 -22.07 8.36
N GLU A 23 -92.10 -21.34 7.35
CA GLU A 23 -91.22 -20.57 6.47
C GLU A 23 -90.48 -19.46 7.22
N GLN A 24 -91.17 -18.71 8.08
CA GLN A 24 -90.56 -17.68 8.92
C GLN A 24 -89.49 -18.27 9.84
N MET A 25 -89.74 -19.43 10.46
CA MET A 25 -88.77 -20.11 11.30
C MET A 25 -87.57 -20.66 10.50
N ALA A 26 -87.78 -21.10 9.25
CA ALA A 26 -86.69 -21.51 8.37
C ALA A 26 -85.80 -20.32 8.00
N LEU A 27 -86.41 -19.22 7.54
CA LEU A 27 -85.69 -17.98 7.21
C LEU A 27 -84.89 -17.46 8.40
N LEU A 28 -85.47 -17.45 9.59
CA LEU A 28 -84.80 -16.95 10.80
C LEU A 28 -83.58 -17.82 11.19
N ARG A 29 -83.68 -19.15 11.00
CA ARG A 29 -82.53 -20.06 11.18
C ARG A 29 -81.44 -19.83 10.15
N ASP A 30 -81.81 -19.67 8.88
CA ASP A 30 -80.85 -19.46 7.78
C ASP A 30 -80.11 -18.14 7.96
N LEU A 31 -80.82 -17.07 8.32
CA LEU A 31 -80.22 -15.78 8.67
C LEU A 31 -79.27 -15.89 9.86
N HIS A 32 -79.64 -16.65 10.91
CA HIS A 32 -78.76 -16.84 12.05
C HIS A 32 -77.45 -17.54 11.66
N LEU A 33 -77.53 -18.58 10.82
CA LEU A 33 -76.34 -19.25 10.29
C LEU A 33 -75.48 -18.31 9.44
N GLU A 34 -76.12 -17.46 8.64
CA GLU A 34 -75.41 -16.50 7.80
C GLU A 34 -74.69 -15.42 8.64
N ILE A 35 -75.34 -14.92 9.70
CA ILE A 35 -74.70 -14.02 10.68
C ILE A 35 -73.46 -14.68 11.29
N LEU A 36 -73.56 -15.95 11.72
CA LEU A 36 -72.42 -16.66 12.29
C LEU A 36 -71.28 -16.86 11.27
N ARG A 37 -71.60 -17.16 10.01
CA ARG A 37 -70.60 -17.27 8.93
C ARG A 37 -69.90 -15.93 8.67
N LEU A 38 -70.65 -14.84 8.57
CA LEU A 38 -70.10 -13.50 8.40
C LEU A 38 -69.23 -13.09 9.59
N GLN A 39 -69.68 -13.35 10.83
CA GLN A 39 -68.89 -13.08 12.03
C GLN A 39 -67.55 -13.81 12.00
N LYS A 40 -67.56 -15.10 11.65
CA LYS A 40 -66.34 -15.89 11.49
C LYS A 40 -65.42 -15.28 10.42
N ARG A 41 -65.94 -15.00 9.23
CA ARG A 41 -65.14 -14.42 8.13
C ARG A 41 -64.58 -13.05 8.48
N CYS A 42 -65.35 -12.20 9.15
CA CYS A 42 -64.87 -10.90 9.63
C CYS A 42 -63.74 -11.09 10.63
N SER A 43 -63.84 -12.04 11.57
CA SER A 43 -62.75 -12.31 12.52
C SER A 43 -61.47 -12.81 11.85
N GLU A 44 -61.59 -13.68 10.84
CA GLU A 44 -60.44 -14.17 10.05
C GLU A 44 -59.77 -13.03 9.28
N LEU A 45 -60.56 -12.19 8.60
CA LEU A 45 -60.03 -11.04 7.86
C LEU A 45 -59.36 -10.02 8.78
N THR A 46 -59.94 -9.74 9.95
CA THR A 46 -59.31 -8.86 10.94
C THR A 46 -57.96 -9.42 11.38
N HIS A 47 -57.89 -10.72 11.68
CA HIS A 47 -56.64 -11.36 12.07
C HIS A 47 -55.58 -11.31 10.95
N ASP A 48 -55.98 -11.59 9.71
CA ASP A 48 -55.08 -11.52 8.54
C ASP A 48 -54.54 -10.10 8.32
N LEU A 49 -55.36 -9.07 8.55
CA LEU A 49 -54.94 -7.67 8.48
C LEU A 49 -53.93 -7.33 9.58
N GLU A 50 -54.21 -7.69 10.84
CA GLU A 50 -53.28 -7.48 11.95
C GLU A 50 -51.92 -8.13 11.71
N MET A 51 -51.92 -9.37 11.19
CA MET A 51 -50.69 -10.09 10.87
C MET A 51 -49.90 -9.42 9.75
N ARG A 52 -50.58 -8.94 8.70
CA ARG A 52 -49.94 -8.20 7.60
C ARG A 52 -49.40 -6.85 8.05
N GLU A 53 -50.13 -6.13 8.90
CA GLU A 53 -49.68 -4.87 9.49
C GLU A 53 -48.43 -5.09 10.34
N ALA A 54 -48.42 -6.10 11.21
CA ALA A 54 -47.24 -6.46 12.00
C ALA A 54 -46.02 -6.81 11.12
N GLN A 55 -46.23 -7.59 10.05
CA GLN A 55 -45.17 -7.90 9.08
C GLN A 55 -44.66 -6.64 8.36
N SER A 56 -45.55 -5.74 7.96
CA SER A 56 -45.19 -4.49 7.29
C SER A 56 -44.36 -3.59 8.21
N HIS A 57 -44.75 -3.48 9.50
CA HIS A 57 -43.99 -2.73 10.49
C HIS A 57 -42.60 -3.31 10.72
N GLN A 58 -42.49 -4.64 10.86
CA GLN A 58 -41.19 -5.31 10.99
C GLN A 58 -40.30 -5.08 9.75
N GLN A 59 -40.90 -5.12 8.55
CA GLN A 59 -40.17 -4.86 7.32
C GLN A 59 -39.72 -3.40 7.20
N GLU A 60 -40.56 -2.45 7.60
CA GLU A 60 -40.18 -1.04 7.67
C GLU A 60 -39.04 -0.80 8.65
N GLU A 61 -39.08 -1.39 9.84
CA GLU A 61 -38.00 -1.29 10.83
C GLU A 61 -36.68 -1.85 10.29
N ALA A 62 -36.72 -3.05 9.69
CA ALA A 62 -35.56 -3.66 9.05
C ALA A 62 -35.00 -2.79 7.91
N SER A 63 -35.87 -2.18 7.11
CA SER A 63 -35.47 -1.27 6.03
C SER A 63 -34.79 -0.01 6.57
N ARG A 64 -35.34 0.60 7.63
CA ARG A 64 -34.76 1.78 8.30
C ARG A 64 -33.39 1.46 8.92
N GLU A 65 -33.27 0.30 9.54
CA GLU A 65 -31.97 -0.16 10.06
C GLU A 65 -30.94 -0.33 8.95
N LEU A 66 -31.33 -0.96 7.84
CA LEU A 66 -30.45 -1.16 6.69
C LEU A 66 -30.02 0.18 6.10
N GLU A 67 -30.95 1.12 5.91
CA GLU A 67 -30.66 2.47 5.46
C GLU A 67 -29.69 3.20 6.40
N SER A 68 -29.87 3.07 7.72
CA SER A 68 -28.96 3.67 8.70
C SER A 68 -27.54 3.10 8.58
N LYS A 69 -27.42 1.77 8.38
CA LYS A 69 -26.15 1.08 8.16
C LYS A 69 -25.50 1.53 6.85
N CYS A 70 -26.28 1.63 5.78
CA CYS A 70 -25.81 2.15 4.48
C CYS A 70 -25.27 3.58 4.61
N ARG A 71 -26.02 4.50 5.23
CA ARG A 71 -25.58 5.88 5.46
C ARG A 71 -24.31 5.96 6.31
N ALA A 72 -24.21 5.12 7.35
CA ALA A 72 -23.01 5.07 8.17
C ALA A 72 -21.79 4.62 7.34
N LEU A 73 -21.93 3.57 6.53
CA LEU A 73 -20.86 3.09 5.66
C LEU A 73 -20.47 4.11 4.58
N GLU A 74 -21.44 4.80 3.97
CA GLU A 74 -21.20 5.88 3.03
C GLU A 74 -20.41 7.03 3.66
N SER A 75 -20.76 7.42 4.89
CA SER A 75 -20.03 8.45 5.63
C SER A 75 -18.58 8.05 5.91
N GLN A 76 -18.34 6.79 6.28
CA GLN A 76 -17.00 6.24 6.49
C GLN A 76 -16.20 6.18 5.19
N LEU A 77 -16.83 5.79 4.09
CA LEU A 77 -16.21 5.76 2.78
C LEU A 77 -15.82 7.17 2.33
N ALA A 78 -16.70 8.16 2.52
CA ALA A 78 -16.42 9.56 2.20
C ALA A 78 -15.24 10.11 3.02
N ALA A 79 -15.21 9.85 4.34
CA ALA A 79 -14.10 10.25 5.20
C ALA A 79 -12.77 9.61 4.77
N ARG A 80 -12.78 8.30 4.45
CA ARG A 80 -11.60 7.59 3.92
C ARG A 80 -11.16 8.12 2.56
N ALA A 81 -12.10 8.48 1.68
CA ALA A 81 -11.79 9.06 0.38
C ALA A 81 -11.13 10.43 0.52
N ALA A 82 -11.63 11.27 1.44
CA ALA A 82 -11.03 12.57 1.76
C ALA A 82 -9.59 12.42 2.30
N ALA A 83 -9.38 11.55 3.29
CA ALA A 83 -8.05 11.29 3.85
C ALA A 83 -7.08 10.76 2.78
N ASN A 84 -7.52 9.85 1.91
CA ASN A 84 -6.70 9.38 0.79
C ASN A 84 -6.37 10.49 -0.22
N ALA A 85 -7.30 11.42 -0.48
CA ALA A 85 -7.05 12.56 -1.34
C ALA A 85 -5.98 13.50 -0.75
N GLU A 86 -6.00 13.72 0.56
CA GLU A 86 -4.95 14.48 1.27
C GLU A 86 -3.59 13.80 1.15
N LEU A 87 -3.50 12.50 1.45
CA LEU A 87 -2.25 11.74 1.31
C LEU A 87 -1.68 11.81 -0.12
N ARG A 88 -2.53 11.69 -1.15
CA ARG A 88 -2.11 11.84 -2.55
C ARG A 88 -1.54 13.24 -2.84
N ARG A 89 -2.15 14.29 -2.29
CA ARG A 89 -1.62 15.67 -2.44
C ARG A 89 -0.26 15.80 -1.77
N GLU A 90 -0.09 15.26 -0.57
CA GLU A 90 1.21 15.32 0.11
C GLU A 90 2.30 14.53 -0.63
N VAL A 91 1.96 13.35 -1.18
CA VAL A 91 2.87 12.57 -2.01
C VAL A 91 3.30 13.38 -3.22
N ALA A 92 2.35 13.98 -3.96
CA ALA A 92 2.65 14.82 -5.11
C ALA A 92 3.54 16.03 -4.74
N GLN A 93 3.29 16.67 -3.59
CA GLN A 93 4.13 17.76 -3.09
C GLN A 93 5.57 17.29 -2.78
N ARG A 94 5.71 16.14 -2.11
CA ARG A 94 7.02 15.57 -1.78
C ARG A 94 7.78 15.15 -3.04
N GLU A 95 7.10 14.55 -4.03
CA GLU A 95 7.68 14.20 -5.32
C GLU A 95 8.17 15.43 -6.08
N ALA A 96 7.41 16.53 -6.06
CA ALA A 96 7.83 17.79 -6.65
C ALA A 96 9.08 18.35 -5.96
N LEU A 97 9.14 18.30 -4.63
CA LEU A 97 10.33 18.73 -3.88
C LEU A 97 11.56 17.85 -4.19
N VAL A 98 11.40 16.52 -4.20
CA VAL A 98 12.47 15.59 -4.56
C VAL A 98 12.97 15.87 -5.98
N SER A 99 12.06 16.13 -6.92
CA SER A 99 12.41 16.47 -8.30
C SER A 99 13.19 17.78 -8.37
N ALA A 100 12.76 18.82 -7.65
CA ALA A 100 13.47 20.11 -7.58
C ALA A 100 14.87 19.97 -6.98
N LEU A 101 15.01 19.20 -5.88
CA LEU A 101 16.30 18.94 -5.24
C LEU A 101 17.24 18.15 -6.17
N ARG A 102 16.72 17.13 -6.88
CA ARG A 102 17.50 16.38 -7.87
C ARG A 102 17.98 17.28 -9.01
N CYS A 103 17.12 18.18 -9.51
CA CYS A 103 17.51 19.15 -10.53
C CYS A 103 18.57 20.13 -10.03
N SER A 104 18.43 20.63 -8.80
CA SER A 104 19.40 21.52 -8.17
C SER A 104 20.76 20.84 -8.00
N LEU A 105 20.78 19.62 -7.45
CA LEU A 105 22.01 18.85 -7.28
C LEU A 105 22.73 18.64 -8.62
N ARG A 106 21.99 18.23 -9.66
CA ARG A 106 22.55 18.07 -11.02
C ARG A 106 23.09 19.38 -11.59
N ALA A 107 22.48 20.53 -11.26
CA ALA A 107 22.98 21.83 -11.69
C ALA A 107 24.29 22.20 -10.97
N GLU A 108 24.37 21.99 -9.66
CA GLU A 108 25.59 22.22 -8.89
C GLU A 108 26.73 21.28 -9.32
N GLU A 109 26.44 19.99 -9.56
CA GLU A 109 27.42 19.04 -10.11
C GLU A 109 28.03 19.53 -11.42
N ARG A 110 27.20 20.04 -12.35
CA ARG A 110 27.70 20.62 -13.61
C ARG A 110 28.59 21.83 -13.36
N ARG A 111 28.19 22.73 -12.46
CA ARG A 111 28.99 23.92 -12.07
C ARG A 111 30.35 23.51 -11.51
N PHE A 112 30.39 22.56 -10.58
CA PHE A 112 31.66 22.09 -9.99
C PHE A 112 32.58 21.45 -11.03
N LEU A 113 32.04 20.66 -11.96
CA LEU A 113 32.83 20.07 -13.04
C LEU A 113 33.40 21.12 -14.00
N GLU A 114 32.63 22.15 -14.34
CA GLU A 114 33.10 23.27 -15.15
C GLU A 114 34.21 24.06 -14.44
N GLU A 115 34.05 24.35 -13.15
CA GLU A 115 35.08 24.99 -12.35
C GLU A 115 36.35 24.16 -12.27
N LEU A 116 36.23 22.86 -12.03
CA LEU A 116 37.36 21.94 -11.97
C LEU A 116 38.12 21.93 -13.30
N ARG A 117 37.40 21.86 -14.42
CA ARG A 117 37.98 21.94 -15.77
C ARG A 117 38.73 23.26 -15.97
N ARG A 118 38.12 24.40 -15.60
CA ARG A 118 38.75 25.73 -15.70
C ARG A 118 40.03 25.82 -14.86
N ARG A 119 40.02 25.31 -13.62
CA ARG A 119 41.19 25.33 -12.73
C ARG A 119 42.30 24.40 -13.22
N SER A 120 41.93 23.20 -13.68
CA SER A 120 42.87 22.24 -14.28
C SER A 120 43.58 22.86 -15.49
N HIS A 121 42.84 23.49 -16.40
CA HIS A 121 43.43 24.18 -17.55
C HIS A 121 44.41 25.29 -17.12
N ARG A 122 44.03 26.12 -16.14
CA ARG A 122 44.94 27.15 -15.59
C ARG A 122 46.21 26.55 -14.99
N ALA A 123 46.08 25.45 -14.23
CA ALA A 123 47.22 24.76 -13.65
C ALA A 123 48.16 24.21 -14.74
N THR A 124 47.62 23.69 -15.85
CA THR A 124 48.41 23.27 -17.01
C THR A 124 49.15 24.44 -17.65
N VAL A 125 48.48 25.57 -17.88
CA VAL A 125 49.12 26.77 -18.47
C VAL A 125 50.28 27.25 -17.60
N LEU A 126 50.03 27.49 -16.31
CA LEU A 126 51.07 27.89 -15.35
C LEU A 126 52.20 26.86 -15.23
N GLY A 127 51.87 25.56 -15.31
CA GLY A 127 52.86 24.49 -15.33
C GLY A 127 53.78 24.56 -16.54
N THR A 128 53.24 24.85 -17.72
CA THR A 128 54.06 25.04 -18.93
C THR A 128 54.89 26.32 -18.89
N GLU A 129 54.37 27.41 -18.30
CA GLU A 129 55.12 28.66 -18.11
C GLU A 129 56.29 28.45 -17.15
N LEU A 130 56.04 27.80 -16.01
CA LEU A 130 57.09 27.45 -15.06
C LEU A 130 58.16 26.55 -15.71
N GLN A 131 57.76 25.55 -16.51
CA GLN A 131 58.68 24.69 -17.23
C GLN A 131 59.58 25.47 -18.22
N LYS A 132 59.02 26.44 -18.94
CA LYS A 132 59.81 27.33 -19.81
C LYS A 132 60.85 28.12 -19.01
N HIS A 133 60.46 28.63 -17.84
CA HIS A 133 61.38 29.36 -16.96
C HIS A 133 62.48 28.45 -16.39
N THR A 134 62.16 27.21 -16.00
CA THR A 134 63.17 26.27 -15.49
C THR A 134 64.15 25.85 -16.60
N GLU A 135 63.68 25.61 -17.82
CA GLU A 135 64.53 25.32 -18.98
C GLU A 135 65.46 26.50 -19.31
N ALA A 136 64.94 27.73 -19.32
CA ALA A 136 65.75 28.93 -19.52
C ALA A 136 66.81 29.10 -18.42
N ALA A 137 66.45 28.87 -17.16
CA ALA A 137 67.39 28.94 -16.04
C ALA A 137 68.48 27.85 -16.12
N ALA A 138 68.12 26.63 -16.53
CA ALA A 138 69.06 25.55 -16.76
C ALA A 138 70.04 25.89 -17.91
N TYR A 139 69.52 26.42 -19.02
CA TYR A 139 70.33 26.87 -20.15
C TYR A 139 71.35 27.94 -19.74
N LEU A 140 70.92 28.99 -19.04
CA LEU A 140 71.81 30.04 -18.52
C LEU A 140 72.82 29.48 -17.52
N SER A 141 72.42 28.55 -16.66
CA SER A 141 73.33 27.87 -15.73
C SER A 141 74.41 27.09 -16.49
N CYS A 142 74.05 26.34 -17.53
CA CYS A 142 75.00 25.65 -18.40
C CYS A 142 75.94 26.64 -19.10
N GLN A 143 75.43 27.76 -19.61
CA GLN A 143 76.27 28.82 -20.20
C GLN A 143 77.27 29.39 -19.19
N LEU A 144 76.83 29.70 -17.97
CA LEU A 144 77.70 30.20 -16.90
C LEU A 144 78.77 29.17 -16.52
N HIS A 145 78.41 27.90 -16.41
CA HIS A 145 79.37 26.83 -16.17
C HIS A 145 80.39 26.70 -17.30
N ALA A 146 79.95 26.77 -18.57
CA ALA A 146 80.85 26.75 -19.73
C ALA A 146 81.79 27.96 -19.75
N ALA A 147 81.29 29.16 -19.47
CA ALA A 147 82.11 30.37 -19.37
C ALA A 147 83.13 30.27 -18.23
N ARG A 148 82.71 29.80 -17.05
CA ARG A 148 83.62 29.54 -15.91
C ARG A 148 84.69 28.51 -16.26
N GLN A 149 84.33 27.42 -16.94
CA GLN A 149 85.29 26.41 -17.39
C GLN A 149 86.30 27.00 -18.38
N ARG A 150 85.89 27.87 -19.31
CA ARG A 150 86.80 28.55 -20.25
C ARG A 150 87.77 29.50 -19.54
N LEU A 151 87.35 30.14 -18.46
CA LEU A 151 88.21 30.99 -17.62
C LEU A 151 89.15 30.19 -16.71
N GLN A 152 88.74 28.99 -16.29
CA GLN A 152 89.51 28.10 -15.41
C GLN A 152 90.36 27.08 -16.17
N ALA A 153 90.17 26.95 -17.49
CA ALA A 153 91.01 26.12 -18.34
C ALA A 153 92.45 26.66 -18.27
N PRO A 154 93.44 25.85 -17.86
CA PRO A 154 94.83 26.25 -17.91
C PRO A 154 95.16 26.67 -19.34
N ARG A 155 95.76 27.85 -19.50
CA ARG A 155 96.31 28.29 -20.78
C ARG A 155 97.22 27.16 -21.29
N PRO A 156 97.01 26.59 -22.50
CA PRO A 156 97.89 25.55 -23.00
C PRO A 156 99.26 26.18 -23.27
N GLY A 157 100.15 26.13 -22.28
CA GLY A 157 101.58 26.10 -22.51
C GLY A 157 101.93 24.73 -23.10
N PRO A 158 102.93 24.65 -24.00
CA PRO A 158 103.29 23.39 -24.62
C PRO A 158 103.90 22.46 -23.58
N GLY A 159 103.14 21.46 -23.13
CA GLY A 159 103.70 20.45 -22.25
C GLY A 159 102.64 19.62 -21.51
N ALA A 160 102.73 18.31 -21.74
CA ALA A 160 102.19 17.23 -20.93
C ALA A 160 100.69 16.92 -21.07
N ALA A 161 100.46 15.87 -21.86
CA ALA A 161 99.34 14.96 -21.72
C ALA A 161 99.18 14.52 -20.25
N ALA A 162 97.99 14.71 -19.71
CA ALA A 162 97.54 13.99 -18.52
C ALA A 162 96.03 13.80 -18.61
N GLU A 163 95.61 12.56 -18.84
CA GLU A 163 94.22 12.13 -18.81
C GLU A 163 93.53 12.48 -17.49
N PRO A 164 92.27 12.97 -17.51
CA PRO A 164 91.48 13.07 -16.30
C PRO A 164 90.72 11.75 -16.05
N ARG A 165 91.28 10.90 -15.19
CA ARG A 165 90.57 9.75 -14.59
C ARG A 165 89.30 10.22 -13.85
N PRO A 166 88.13 9.59 -14.05
CA PRO A 166 86.93 9.96 -13.31
C PRO A 166 86.99 9.39 -11.89
N ARG A 167 87.25 10.25 -10.90
CA ARG A 167 87.07 9.89 -9.48
C ARG A 167 85.57 9.81 -9.18
N ARG A 168 85.07 8.58 -9.00
CA ARG A 168 83.73 8.28 -8.46
C ARG A 168 83.58 8.98 -7.10
N ARG A 169 82.74 10.02 -7.06
CA ARG A 169 82.30 10.66 -5.82
C ARG A 169 81.25 9.76 -5.16
N ALA A 170 81.52 9.39 -3.91
CA ALA A 170 80.68 8.55 -3.08
C ALA A 170 79.22 9.04 -3.04
N GLN A 171 78.30 8.11 -3.26
CA GLN A 171 76.88 8.27 -3.00
C GLN A 171 76.70 8.49 -1.49
N ARG A 172 76.52 9.75 -1.06
CA ARG A 172 75.93 10.03 0.25
C ARG A 172 74.44 9.73 0.13
N ALA A 173 74.04 8.56 0.60
CA ALA A 173 72.66 8.23 0.90
C ALA A 173 72.15 9.23 1.96
N ARG A 174 71.44 10.27 1.51
CA ARG A 174 70.52 10.99 2.38
C ARG A 174 69.34 10.07 2.61
N ARG A 175 69.29 9.47 3.80
CA ARG A 175 68.06 8.90 4.36
C ARG A 175 67.02 10.02 4.40
N LEU A 176 65.93 9.84 3.67
CA LEU A 176 64.67 10.53 3.91
C LEU A 176 63.80 9.57 4.74
N PRO A 177 63.20 10.00 5.86
CA PRO A 177 62.30 9.13 6.61
C PRO A 177 60.98 8.98 5.83
N GLU A 178 60.71 7.80 5.31
CA GLU A 178 59.35 7.39 4.94
C GLU A 178 58.57 7.13 6.23
N ALA A 179 57.82 8.14 6.67
CA ALA A 179 56.73 7.98 7.62
C ALA A 179 55.57 8.85 7.15
N ALA A 180 54.58 8.23 6.50
CA ALA A 180 53.16 8.52 6.72
C ALA A 180 52.28 7.68 5.79
N ALA A 181 51.29 7.04 6.41
CA ALA A 181 49.99 6.69 5.85
C ALA A 181 49.92 5.57 4.80
N LYS A 182 50.14 4.33 5.25
CA LYS A 182 49.19 3.26 4.90
C LYS A 182 47.90 3.50 5.69
N GLY A 183 47.09 4.46 5.24
CA GLY A 183 45.65 4.37 5.47
C GLY A 183 45.10 3.28 4.56
N PRO A 184 44.07 2.51 4.95
CA PRO A 184 43.37 1.68 4.00
C PRO A 184 42.73 2.63 2.99
N SER A 185 43.28 2.69 1.77
CA SER A 185 42.58 3.21 0.61
C SER A 185 41.27 2.41 0.54
N ARG A 186 40.17 3.06 0.93
CA ARG A 186 38.83 2.51 0.72
C ARG A 186 38.62 2.57 -0.78
N ASP A 187 38.97 1.48 -1.45
CA ASP A 187 38.87 1.34 -2.88
C ASP A 187 37.40 1.47 -3.29
N TRP A 188 37.01 2.63 -3.80
CA TRP A 188 35.65 2.88 -4.31
C TRP A 188 35.28 1.90 -5.44
N ALA A 189 36.28 1.35 -6.13
CA ALA A 189 36.15 0.34 -7.18
C ALA A 189 35.77 -1.07 -6.67
N SER A 190 35.80 -1.32 -5.36
CA SER A 190 35.37 -2.60 -4.79
C SER A 190 33.85 -2.73 -4.65
N TRP A 191 33.12 -1.61 -4.63
CA TRP A 191 31.65 -1.59 -4.55
C TRP A 191 31.00 -2.10 -5.84
N ASP A 192 31.57 -1.78 -7.01
CA ASP A 192 31.01 -2.22 -8.31
C ASP A 192 31.20 -3.72 -8.57
N ARG A 193 32.13 -4.38 -7.86
CA ARG A 193 32.41 -5.81 -8.06
C ARG A 193 31.69 -6.73 -7.06
N ALA A 194 31.03 -6.17 -6.05
CA ALA A 194 30.17 -6.90 -5.11
C ALA A 194 28.73 -7.08 -5.63
N ALA A 195 28.38 -6.47 -6.76
CA ALA A 195 27.12 -6.71 -7.47
C ALA A 195 27.25 -8.00 -8.32
N GLY A 196 27.33 -9.15 -7.64
CA GLY A 196 27.12 -10.46 -8.26
C GLY A 196 25.63 -10.74 -8.56
N PRO A 197 25.30 -11.86 -9.23
CA PRO A 197 23.93 -12.20 -9.62
C PRO A 197 22.99 -12.28 -8.41
N LEU A 198 21.75 -11.86 -8.65
CA LEU A 198 20.67 -11.47 -7.73
C LEU A 198 20.07 -12.58 -6.85
N ASP A 199 20.85 -13.48 -6.25
CA ASP A 199 20.26 -14.58 -5.44
C ASP A 199 20.82 -14.77 -4.03
N ASP A 200 21.74 -13.92 -3.55
CA ASP A 200 22.26 -14.06 -2.18
C ASP A 200 22.47 -12.69 -1.49
N VAL A 201 21.44 -11.85 -1.55
CA VAL A 201 21.36 -10.65 -0.72
C VAL A 201 20.66 -11.04 0.58
N GLU A 202 21.42 -11.11 1.67
CA GLU A 202 20.88 -11.21 3.02
C GLU A 202 19.76 -10.16 3.18
N PRO A 203 18.52 -10.55 3.52
CA PRO A 203 17.41 -9.61 3.57
C PRO A 203 17.77 -8.49 4.53
N MET A 204 17.65 -7.24 4.05
CA MET A 204 17.98 -6.04 4.79
C MET A 204 17.38 -6.12 6.21
N PRO A 205 18.17 -5.90 7.28
CA PRO A 205 17.69 -6.10 8.64
C PRO A 205 16.47 -5.21 8.90
N ASP A 206 15.44 -5.80 9.49
CA ASP A 206 14.16 -5.14 9.76
C ASP A 206 14.40 -3.83 10.56
N PRO A 207 14.03 -2.65 10.01
CA PRO A 207 14.21 -1.38 10.70
C PRO A 207 13.41 -1.31 12.02
N ALA A 208 12.45 -2.21 12.25
CA ALA A 208 11.72 -2.31 13.51
C ALA A 208 12.59 -2.74 14.70
N LEU A 209 13.80 -3.28 14.48
CA LEU A 209 14.72 -3.68 15.56
C LEU A 209 15.19 -2.49 16.42
N PHE A 210 15.17 -1.27 15.88
CA PHE A 210 15.48 -0.06 16.65
C PHE A 210 14.29 0.50 17.44
N LEU A 211 13.06 0.03 17.15
CA LEU A 211 11.84 0.49 17.81
C LEU A 211 11.56 -0.25 19.12
N TYR A 212 12.16 -1.43 19.31
CA TYR A 212 12.06 -2.20 20.55
C TYR A 212 13.32 -2.03 21.38
N ALA A 213 13.48 -0.84 21.96
CA ALA A 213 14.47 -0.63 23.02
C ALA A 213 14.30 -1.70 24.11
N ARG A 214 15.37 -2.44 24.35
CA ARG A 214 15.52 -3.53 25.31
C ARG A 214 14.94 -3.13 26.68
N ARG A 215 13.75 -3.65 27.02
CA ARG A 215 13.15 -3.48 28.34
C ARG A 215 14.04 -4.18 29.37
N PRO A 216 14.49 -3.53 30.45
CA PRO A 216 15.31 -4.19 31.47
C PRO A 216 14.51 -5.32 32.14
N PRO A 217 15.16 -6.43 32.52
CA PRO A 217 14.47 -7.59 33.10
C PRO A 217 13.85 -7.20 34.43
N ARG A 218 12.53 -7.38 34.57
CA ARG A 218 11.83 -7.25 35.85
C ARG A 218 12.16 -8.46 36.74
N PRO A 219 12.35 -8.27 38.06
CA PRO A 219 12.62 -9.36 38.97
C PRO A 219 11.44 -10.33 39.03
N SER A 220 11.77 -11.61 39.00
CA SER A 220 10.87 -12.75 38.96
C SER A 220 9.98 -12.81 40.21
N ALA A 221 8.67 -12.64 40.05
CA ALA A 221 7.69 -12.97 41.08
C ALA A 221 7.06 -14.33 40.74
N ARG A 222 7.44 -15.36 41.50
CA ARG A 222 6.76 -16.66 41.54
C ARG A 222 5.29 -16.46 41.98
N GLY A 223 4.33 -17.02 41.23
CA GLY A 223 2.93 -17.15 41.64
C GLY A 223 2.10 -17.94 40.60
N PRO A 224 1.12 -18.78 41.02
CA PRO A 224 0.72 -19.98 40.27
C PRO A 224 -0.31 -19.75 39.15
N ARG A 225 -0.31 -20.70 38.21
CA ARG A 225 -1.16 -20.82 37.01
C ARG A 225 -2.67 -20.82 37.32
N GLN A 226 -3.46 -20.18 36.46
CA GLN A 226 -4.85 -20.59 36.17
C GLN A 226 -5.14 -20.56 34.65
N PRO A 227 -6.00 -21.45 34.11
CA PRO A 227 -6.16 -21.69 32.68
C PRO A 227 -7.28 -20.87 32.03
N LEU A 228 -7.12 -20.60 30.73
CA LEU A 228 -8.10 -19.96 29.84
C LEU A 228 -9.33 -20.86 29.59
N PRO A 229 -10.55 -20.30 29.46
CA PRO A 229 -11.74 -21.04 29.05
C PRO A 229 -11.67 -21.51 27.58
N GLN A 230 -12.06 -22.77 27.37
CA GLN A 230 -12.21 -23.43 26.07
C GLN A 230 -13.59 -23.13 25.46
N GLU A 231 -13.63 -22.85 24.15
CA GLU A 231 -14.86 -22.90 23.36
C GLU A 231 -15.11 -24.34 22.84
N PRO A 232 -16.36 -24.80 22.76
CA PRO A 232 -16.69 -26.17 22.39
C PRO A 232 -16.67 -26.37 20.87
N ARG A 233 -16.07 -27.51 20.48
CA ARG A 233 -16.00 -28.02 19.12
C ARG A 233 -16.97 -29.20 19.02
N ASP A 234 -18.12 -29.00 18.40
CA ASP A 234 -18.99 -30.11 18.00
C ASP A 234 -18.52 -30.68 16.66
N GLN A 235 -18.32 -32.01 16.69
CA GLN A 235 -17.91 -32.84 15.56
C GLN A 235 -19.13 -33.54 14.96
N GLY A 236 -19.02 -33.83 13.66
CA GLY A 236 -19.82 -34.80 12.94
C GLY A 236 -20.78 -34.13 11.95
N GLY A 237 -20.67 -34.30 10.65
CA GLY A 237 -19.96 -35.28 9.86
C GLY A 237 -20.88 -35.67 8.71
N GLN A 238 -20.41 -35.50 7.47
CA GLN A 238 -20.73 -36.30 6.27
C GLN A 238 -20.37 -35.48 5.02
N GLN A 239 -19.36 -35.96 4.29
CA GLN A 239 -19.27 -35.69 2.85
C GLN A 239 -20.27 -36.60 2.11
N PRO A 240 -20.74 -36.16 0.93
CA PRO A 240 -20.23 -36.84 -0.26
C PRO A 240 -20.00 -35.93 -1.49
N GLY A 241 -18.92 -36.22 -2.24
CA GLY A 241 -18.90 -36.27 -3.71
C GLY A 241 -18.65 -34.97 -4.51
N PRO A 242 -17.69 -34.93 -5.45
CA PRO A 242 -17.57 -33.85 -6.43
C PRO A 242 -18.48 -34.14 -7.63
N CYS A 243 -19.60 -33.43 -7.74
CA CYS A 243 -20.43 -33.44 -8.94
C CYS A 243 -19.94 -32.37 -9.93
N GLN A 244 -19.56 -32.87 -11.10
CA GLN A 244 -19.13 -32.14 -12.28
C GLN A 244 -20.25 -31.23 -12.80
N SER A 245 -19.90 -30.00 -13.20
CA SER A 245 -20.82 -29.07 -13.88
C SER A 245 -20.86 -29.37 -15.38
N PRO A 246 -22.03 -29.48 -16.03
CA PRO A 246 -22.13 -29.45 -17.49
C PRO A 246 -22.26 -28.01 -18.02
N PRO A 247 -21.95 -27.77 -19.31
CA PRO A 247 -21.96 -26.43 -19.91
C PRO A 247 -23.39 -25.97 -20.21
N ALA A 248 -23.65 -24.68 -19.98
CA ALA A 248 -24.89 -24.03 -20.39
C ALA A 248 -24.90 -23.82 -21.91
N ALA A 249 -25.82 -24.50 -22.60
CA ALA A 249 -26.19 -24.19 -23.97
C ALA A 249 -27.06 -22.92 -23.99
N SER A 250 -26.64 -21.91 -24.75
CA SER A 250 -27.53 -20.82 -25.19
C SER A 250 -28.30 -21.27 -26.41
N SER A 251 -29.62 -21.19 -26.35
CA SER A 251 -30.50 -21.30 -27.50
C SER A 251 -31.64 -20.28 -27.30
N ALA A 252 -31.61 -19.24 -28.15
CA ALA A 252 -32.80 -18.49 -28.58
C ALA A 252 -33.76 -19.47 -29.32
N PRO A 253 -35.07 -19.19 -29.57
CA PRO A 253 -35.60 -17.92 -30.09
C PRO A 253 -37.04 -17.54 -29.63
N GLY A 254 -37.56 -16.41 -30.11
CA GLY A 254 -39.00 -16.22 -30.31
C GLY A 254 -39.56 -14.82 -30.01
N ASP A 255 -39.66 -13.99 -31.04
CA ASP A 255 -40.69 -12.94 -31.14
C ASP A 255 -42.09 -13.59 -31.21
N PRO A 256 -43.16 -12.82 -30.94
CA PRO A 256 -44.03 -12.49 -32.07
C PRO A 256 -44.60 -11.06 -32.08
N GLU A 257 -44.98 -10.66 -33.30
CA GLU A 257 -45.86 -9.54 -33.66
C GLU A 257 -47.26 -9.60 -33.02
#